data_AF-A0AAV1T185-F1
#
_entry.id   AF-A0AAV1T185-F1
#
_cell.length_a   1.000
_cell.length_b   1.000
_cell.length_c   1.000
_cell.angle_alpha   90.00
_cell.angle_beta   90.00
_cell.angle_gamma   90.00
#
_symmetry.space_group_name_H-M   'P 1'
#
loop_
_entity.id
_entity.type
_entity.pdbx_description
1 polymer ?
#
loop_
_entity_poly.entity_id
_entity_poly.type
_entity_poly.pdbx_seq_one_letter_code
_entity_poly.pdbx_strand_id
1 'polypeptide(L)'
;MTDAQQRKLALQPFDEKELFHGLGSGFMEWGKEFVRKVGFAERACSFAWPKGIKVDVLGRHLAERHKAERHISTIVGRLRHGGSKAHKYYRRQVETRWLESNTLEHTMQRMLKTFTTKISPAQSMKLSTAPKATHRNWTDHFLYLTAISDACGGTNNLVLDNIVHYADPRMRTTMLSKLNTNRLDYLRQTEELAQFAH
;
A
#
# COMPACT_ATOMS: atom_id res chain seq x y z
N MET A 1 -13.62 12.36 25.63
CA MET A 1 -12.41 12.30 24.77
C MET A 1 -12.03 13.72 24.42
N THR A 2 -10.76 14.09 24.49
CA THR A 2 -10.33 15.45 24.10
C THR A 2 -10.31 15.59 22.58
N ASP A 3 -10.49 16.82 22.08
CA ASP A 3 -10.52 17.17 20.65
C ASP A 3 -9.26 16.68 19.89
N ALA A 4 -8.12 16.61 20.59
CA ALA A 4 -6.85 16.11 20.08
C ALA A 4 -6.78 14.57 19.97
N GLN A 5 -7.48 13.83 20.85
CA GLN A 5 -7.54 12.36 20.79
C GLN A 5 -8.44 11.86 19.67
N GLN A 6 -9.46 12.63 19.29
CA GLN A 6 -10.38 12.27 18.22
C GLN A 6 -9.71 12.29 16.84
N ARG A 7 -8.65 13.08 16.63
CA ARG A 7 -7.99 13.28 15.32
C ARG A 7 -6.71 12.47 15.13
N LYS A 8 -6.58 11.36 15.87
CA LYS A 8 -5.44 10.42 15.76
C LYS A 8 -5.91 9.13 15.12
N LEU A 9 -5.38 8.80 13.95
CA LEU A 9 -5.63 7.51 13.31
C LEU A 9 -4.57 6.51 13.78
N ALA A 10 -5.01 5.29 14.12
CA ALA A 10 -4.11 4.16 14.35
C ALA A 10 -3.59 3.62 13.01
N LEU A 11 -2.91 4.47 12.24
CA LEU A 11 -2.30 4.18 10.95
C LEU A 11 -0.81 4.47 11.02
N GLN A 12 0.01 3.58 10.47
CA GLN A 12 1.42 3.87 10.34
C GLN A 12 1.65 5.00 9.32
N PRO A 13 2.61 5.90 9.55
CA PRO A 13 2.96 6.91 8.58
C PRO A 13 3.42 6.29 7.26
N PHE A 14 3.26 7.03 6.17
CA PHE A 14 3.74 6.59 4.87
C PHE A 14 5.27 6.74 4.78
N ASP A 15 5.98 5.63 4.60
CA ASP A 15 7.45 5.60 4.70
C ASP A 15 8.18 5.65 3.34
N GLU A 16 7.44 5.64 2.24
CA GLU A 16 7.93 5.62 0.85
C GLU A 16 8.79 4.40 0.49
N LYS A 17 8.86 3.38 1.36
CA LYS A 17 9.69 2.21 1.09
C LYS A 17 8.94 1.25 0.18
N GLU A 18 9.62 0.80 -0.86
CA GLU A 18 9.10 -0.27 -1.69
C GLU A 18 9.24 -1.60 -0.95
N LEU A 19 8.12 -2.28 -0.74
CA LEU A 19 8.12 -3.65 -0.24
C LEU A 19 8.74 -4.60 -1.28
N PHE A 20 8.46 -4.35 -2.56
CA PHE A 20 8.99 -5.09 -3.69
C PHE A 20 9.55 -4.10 -4.71
N HIS A 21 10.83 -4.29 -5.05
CA HIS A 21 11.54 -3.39 -5.94
C HIS A 21 10.83 -3.21 -7.28
N GLY A 22 10.61 -1.95 -7.67
CA GLY A 22 10.00 -1.58 -8.96
C GLY A 22 8.47 -1.68 -9.00
N LEU A 23 7.82 -2.12 -7.92
CA LEU A 23 6.35 -2.15 -7.81
C LEU A 23 5.77 -0.91 -7.10
N GLY A 24 6.63 0.03 -6.71
CA GLY A 24 6.24 1.22 -5.99
C GLY A 24 6.10 1.03 -4.49
N SER A 25 5.99 2.16 -3.81
CA SER A 25 5.93 2.27 -2.34
C SER A 25 4.59 1.88 -1.69
N GLY A 26 3.65 1.29 -2.44
CA GLY A 26 2.35 0.86 -1.90
C GLY A 26 1.40 2.00 -1.50
N PHE A 27 1.57 3.21 -2.06
CA PHE A 27 0.75 4.37 -1.70
C PHE A 27 -0.77 4.15 -1.92
N MET A 28 -1.15 3.34 -2.90
CA MET A 28 -2.56 3.00 -3.17
C MET A 28 -3.20 2.30 -1.97
N GLU A 29 -2.59 1.23 -1.48
CA GLU A 29 -3.11 0.42 -0.37
C GLU A 29 -3.08 1.22 0.94
N TRP A 30 -1.98 1.92 1.19
CA TRP A 30 -1.89 2.84 2.32
C TRP A 30 -2.98 3.92 2.28
N GLY A 31 -3.26 4.48 1.09
CA GLY A 31 -4.27 5.51 0.88
C GLY A 31 -5.70 5.02 1.09
N LYS A 32 -6.03 3.81 0.62
CA LYS A 32 -7.33 3.15 0.89
C LYS A 32 -7.52 2.95 2.39
N GLU A 33 -6.49 2.44 3.07
CA GLU A 33 -6.53 2.21 4.51
C GLU A 33 -6.67 3.52 5.31
N PHE A 34 -6.00 4.60 4.86
CA PHE A 34 -6.18 5.93 5.42
C PHE A 34 -7.63 6.38 5.36
N VAL A 35 -8.25 6.35 4.17
CA VAL A 35 -9.66 6.74 3.97
C VAL A 35 -10.59 5.88 4.83
N ARG A 36 -10.34 4.57 4.88
CA ARG A 36 -11.12 3.63 5.70
C ARG A 36 -11.06 3.99 7.18
N LYS A 37 -9.87 4.29 7.71
CA LYS A 37 -9.68 4.69 9.12
C LYS A 37 -10.27 6.05 9.43
N VAL A 38 -10.24 7.02 8.51
CA VAL A 38 -10.98 8.28 8.66
C VAL A 38 -12.48 7.98 8.84
N GLY A 39 -13.05 7.14 7.97
CA GLY A 39 -14.46 6.75 8.08
C GLY A 39 -14.82 6.05 9.40
N PHE A 40 -13.94 5.21 9.94
CA PHE A 40 -14.14 4.63 11.27
C PHE A 40 -14.08 5.67 12.38
N ALA A 41 -13.12 6.59 12.32
CA ALA A 41 -12.97 7.63 13.34
C ALA A 41 -14.20 8.56 13.36
N GLU A 42 -14.69 8.97 12.20
CA GLU A 42 -15.91 9.79 12.07
C GLU A 42 -17.15 9.10 12.64
N ARG A 43 -17.31 7.79 12.37
CA ARG A 43 -18.40 6.99 12.95
C ARG A 43 -18.27 6.86 14.47
N ALA A 44 -17.06 6.63 14.96
CA ALA A 44 -16.79 6.48 16.40
C ALA A 44 -17.07 7.77 17.19
N CYS A 45 -16.87 8.94 16.59
CA CYS A 45 -17.22 10.22 17.19
C CYS A 45 -18.60 10.75 16.77
N SER A 46 -19.39 9.98 16.00
CA SER A 46 -20.68 10.40 15.42
C SER A 46 -20.62 11.79 14.76
N PHE A 47 -19.48 12.11 14.15
CA PHE A 47 -19.19 13.45 13.66
C PHE A 47 -18.36 13.37 12.37
N ALA A 48 -18.90 13.95 11.30
CA ALA A 48 -18.19 14.10 10.05
C ALA A 48 -17.13 15.20 10.19
N TRP A 49 -15.87 14.87 9.96
CA TRP A 49 -14.77 15.81 10.06
C TRP A 49 -14.84 16.82 8.93
N PRO A 50 -14.59 18.12 9.22
CA PRO A 50 -14.45 19.12 8.18
C PRO A 50 -13.35 18.74 7.19
N LYS A 51 -13.55 19.12 5.92
CA LYS A 51 -12.64 18.77 4.82
C LYS A 51 -11.18 19.15 5.13
N GLY A 52 -10.95 20.36 5.67
CA GLY A 52 -9.61 20.83 6.05
C GLY A 52 -8.94 20.00 7.15
N ILE A 53 -9.71 19.43 8.08
CA ILE A 53 -9.19 18.56 9.14
C ILE A 53 -8.70 17.22 8.55
N LYS A 54 -9.45 16.64 7.61
CA LYS A 54 -9.03 15.41 6.91
C LYS A 54 -7.72 15.62 6.15
N VAL A 55 -7.60 16.76 5.48
CA VAL A 55 -6.40 17.15 4.73
C VAL A 55 -5.21 17.38 5.67
N ASP A 56 -5.39 18.05 6.81
CA ASP A 56 -4.34 18.21 7.82
C ASP A 56 -3.85 16.85 8.38
N VAL A 57 -4.79 15.97 8.75
CA VAL A 57 -4.48 14.63 9.25
C VAL A 57 -3.67 13.84 8.21
N LEU A 58 -4.03 13.92 6.93
CA LEU A 58 -3.25 13.33 5.83
C LEU A 58 -1.83 13.90 5.82
N GLY A 59 -1.68 15.22 5.87
CA GLY A 59 -0.39 15.90 5.90
C GLY A 59 0.52 15.42 7.04
N ARG A 60 -0.03 15.20 8.24
CA ARG A 60 0.69 14.65 9.40
C ARG A 60 1.18 13.23 9.16
N HIS A 61 0.33 12.34 8.65
CA HIS A 61 0.73 10.95 8.35
C HIS A 61 1.74 10.83 7.20
N LEU A 62 1.82 11.82 6.31
CA LEU A 62 2.90 11.92 5.32
C LEU A 62 4.19 12.47 5.92
N ALA A 63 4.09 13.39 6.89
CA ALA A 63 5.24 14.03 7.55
C ALA A 63 5.92 13.13 8.56
N GLU A 64 5.16 12.31 9.27
CA GLU A 64 5.70 11.44 10.31
C GLU A 64 6.66 10.42 9.69
N ARG A 65 7.94 10.48 10.04
CA ARG A 65 8.88 9.37 9.83
C ARG A 65 8.91 8.47 11.05
N HIS A 66 9.21 7.19 10.84
CA HIS A 66 9.53 6.25 11.91
C HIS A 66 10.46 6.90 12.94
N LYS A 67 10.08 6.81 14.23
CA LYS A 67 10.83 7.36 15.37
C LYS A 67 12.29 6.91 15.44
N ALA A 68 12.65 5.80 14.78
CA ALA A 68 14.00 5.23 14.77
C ALA A 68 15.06 6.18 14.16
N GLU A 69 14.71 7.02 13.18
CA GLU A 69 15.68 7.95 12.57
C GLU A 69 15.85 9.25 13.39
N ARG A 70 14.97 9.52 14.37
CA ARG A 70 15.04 10.74 15.17
C ARG A 70 16.23 10.75 16.15
N HIS A 71 16.68 9.58 16.62
CA HIS A 71 17.83 9.50 17.53
C HIS A 71 19.16 9.89 16.87
N ILE A 72 19.30 9.75 15.55
CA ILE A 72 20.51 10.18 14.83
C ILE A 72 20.49 11.71 14.60
N SER A 73 19.31 12.34 14.56
CA SER A 73 19.17 13.78 14.30
C SER A 73 19.47 14.67 15.51
N THR A 74 19.45 14.15 16.75
CA THR A 74 19.77 14.96 17.93
C THR A 74 21.28 15.26 18.03
N ILE A 75 22.13 14.42 17.44
CA ILE A 75 23.59 14.58 17.48
C ILE A 75 24.08 15.60 16.45
N VAL A 76 23.34 15.82 15.36
CA VAL A 76 23.73 16.76 14.31
C VAL A 76 22.68 17.86 14.24
N GLY A 77 22.90 18.96 14.95
CA GLY A 77 22.04 20.14 15.04
C GLY A 77 21.76 20.85 13.71
N ARG A 78 21.06 20.18 12.80
CA ARG A 78 20.50 20.76 11.59
C ARG A 78 18.99 20.60 11.65
N LEU A 79 18.31 21.74 11.75
CA LEU A 79 16.92 21.93 11.34
C LEU A 79 16.73 21.41 9.91
N ARG A 80 16.52 20.10 9.73
CA ARG A 80 15.93 19.59 8.50
C ARG A 80 14.44 19.81 8.62
N HIS A 81 13.92 20.77 7.87
CA HIS A 81 12.55 20.77 7.36
C HIS A 81 12.34 19.58 6.39
N GLY A 82 12.72 18.37 6.80
CA GLY A 82 12.82 17.17 5.99
C GLY A 82 11.58 16.31 6.12
N GLY A 83 10.49 16.73 5.49
CA GLY A 83 9.38 15.81 5.21
C GLY A 83 9.78 14.77 4.15
N SER A 84 9.05 13.66 4.11
CA SER A 84 9.08 12.68 3.01
C SER A 84 8.85 13.37 1.64
N LYS A 85 9.22 12.75 0.52
CA LYS A 85 8.93 13.29 -0.83
C LYS A 85 7.42 13.53 -1.01
N ALA A 86 6.60 12.61 -0.50
CA ALA A 86 5.15 12.65 -0.42
C ALA A 86 4.67 13.84 0.39
N HIS A 87 5.26 14.10 1.56
CA HIS A 87 4.92 15.26 2.36
C HIS A 87 5.32 16.58 1.68
N LYS A 88 6.52 16.65 1.07
CA LYS A 88 6.96 17.84 0.33
C LYS A 88 6.07 18.13 -0.88
N TYR A 89 5.72 17.09 -1.63
CA TYR A 89 4.79 17.19 -2.75
C TYR A 89 3.42 17.65 -2.27
N TYR A 90 2.87 16.99 -1.25
CA TYR A 90 1.61 17.37 -0.62
C TYR A 90 1.61 18.85 -0.20
N ARG A 91 2.65 19.29 0.53
CA ARG A 91 2.76 20.67 1.01
C ARG A 91 2.79 21.67 -0.14
N ARG A 92 3.60 21.40 -1.18
CA ARG A 92 3.68 22.24 -2.38
C ARG A 92 2.32 22.34 -3.09
N GLN A 93 1.57 21.25 -3.17
CA GLN A 93 0.24 21.25 -3.78
C GLN A 93 -0.80 22.01 -2.96
N VAL A 94 -0.77 21.85 -1.63
CA VAL A 94 -1.67 22.56 -0.71
C VAL A 94 -1.37 24.07 -0.71
N GLU A 95 -0.11 24.47 -0.65
CA GLU A 95 0.32 25.87 -0.70
C GLU A 95 -0.08 26.56 -2.01
N THR A 96 -0.03 25.84 -3.14
CA THR A 96 -0.31 26.43 -4.46
C THR A 96 -1.82 26.51 -4.74
N ARG A 97 -2.67 25.66 -4.12
CA ARG A 97 -4.07 25.46 -4.57
C ARG A 97 -5.11 25.28 -3.45
N TRP A 98 -5.02 26.08 -2.38
CA TRP A 98 -6.08 26.16 -1.38
C TRP A 98 -7.46 26.61 -1.94
N LEU A 99 -7.49 27.23 -3.13
CA LEU A 99 -8.68 27.86 -3.73
C LEU A 99 -9.48 26.96 -4.70
N GLU A 100 -8.94 25.84 -5.18
CA GLU A 100 -9.59 25.07 -6.26
C GLU A 100 -10.43 23.87 -5.78
N SER A 101 -9.97 23.14 -4.76
CA SER A 101 -10.75 22.09 -4.08
C SER A 101 -9.98 21.58 -2.87
N ASN A 102 -10.50 21.82 -1.66
CA ASN A 102 -9.88 21.37 -0.42
C ASN A 102 -10.47 20.05 0.09
N THR A 103 -10.76 19.08 -0.80
CA THR A 103 -11.31 17.77 -0.40
C THR A 103 -10.22 16.72 -0.22
N LEU A 104 -10.48 15.77 0.68
CA LEU A 104 -9.62 14.61 0.84
C LEU A 104 -9.58 13.78 -0.45
N GLU A 105 -10.72 13.50 -1.09
CA GLU A 105 -10.79 12.81 -2.39
C GLU A 105 -9.85 13.42 -3.42
N HIS A 106 -9.94 14.73 -3.65
CA HIS A 106 -9.15 15.38 -4.70
C HIS A 106 -7.64 15.30 -4.37
N THR A 107 -7.28 15.54 -3.10
CA THR A 107 -5.90 15.43 -2.63
C THR A 107 -5.38 14.00 -2.79
N MET A 108 -6.17 13.01 -2.38
CA MET A 108 -5.83 11.60 -2.52
C MET A 108 -5.66 11.18 -3.98
N GLN A 109 -6.56 11.58 -4.88
CA GLN A 109 -6.45 11.27 -6.31
C GLN A 109 -5.14 11.81 -6.92
N ARG A 110 -4.70 13.01 -6.54
CA ARG A 110 -3.45 13.59 -7.03
C ARG A 110 -2.22 12.89 -6.47
N MET A 111 -2.27 12.54 -5.17
CA MET A 111 -1.23 11.75 -4.53
C MET A 111 -1.13 10.37 -5.17
N LEU A 112 -2.25 9.68 -5.38
CA LEU A 112 -2.32 8.40 -6.11
C LEU A 112 -1.71 8.53 -7.51
N LYS A 113 -2.09 9.55 -8.28
CA LYS A 113 -1.51 9.78 -9.62
C LYS A 113 0.01 9.94 -9.61
N THR A 114 0.58 10.47 -8.52
CA THR A 114 2.01 10.78 -8.42
C THR A 114 2.83 9.65 -7.82
N PHE A 115 2.28 8.95 -6.83
CA PHE A 115 3.00 7.95 -6.02
C PHE A 115 2.58 6.51 -6.31
N THR A 116 1.57 6.28 -7.15
CA THR A 116 1.25 4.95 -7.66
C THR A 116 2.11 4.64 -8.88
N THR A 117 2.94 3.61 -8.77
CA THR A 117 3.61 3.00 -9.92
C THR A 117 2.58 2.26 -10.75
N LYS A 118 2.51 2.57 -12.06
CA LYS A 118 1.77 1.77 -13.03
C LYS A 118 2.79 1.01 -13.85
N ILE A 119 2.68 -0.32 -13.87
CA ILE A 119 3.46 -1.16 -14.78
C ILE A 119 2.61 -1.52 -15.99
N SER A 120 3.23 -1.73 -17.14
CA SER A 120 2.49 -2.16 -18.33
C SER A 120 2.05 -3.62 -18.21
N PRO A 121 1.01 -4.06 -18.95
CA PRO A 121 0.62 -5.47 -18.99
C PRO A 121 1.78 -6.41 -19.35
N ALA A 122 2.65 -5.99 -20.28
CA ALA A 122 3.83 -6.75 -20.65
C ALA A 122 4.85 -6.87 -19.51
N GLN A 123 5.08 -5.80 -18.74
CA GLN A 123 5.94 -5.83 -17.57
C GLN A 123 5.36 -6.70 -16.46
N SER A 124 4.06 -6.57 -16.20
CA SER A 124 3.32 -7.40 -15.24
C SER A 124 3.47 -8.89 -15.57
N MET A 125 3.18 -9.26 -16.82
CA MET A 125 3.30 -10.64 -17.29
C MET A 125 4.73 -11.17 -17.12
N LYS A 126 5.74 -10.37 -17.47
CA LYS A 126 7.15 -10.75 -17.29
C LYS A 126 7.49 -11.00 -15.81
N LEU A 127 6.98 -10.17 -14.90
CA LEU A 127 7.26 -10.27 -13.46
C LEU A 127 6.48 -11.41 -12.79
N SER A 128 5.26 -11.70 -13.24
CA SER A 128 4.38 -12.71 -12.65
C SER A 128 4.69 -14.14 -13.08
N THR A 129 5.31 -14.31 -14.24
CA THR A 129 5.73 -15.62 -14.79
C THR A 129 7.17 -15.99 -14.45
N ALA A 130 7.90 -15.10 -13.77
CA ALA A 130 9.23 -15.39 -13.30
C ALA A 130 9.19 -16.47 -12.20
N PRO A 131 10.13 -17.42 -12.18
CA PRO A 131 10.23 -18.39 -11.10
C PRO A 131 10.32 -17.72 -9.73
N LYS A 132 9.70 -18.33 -8.70
CA LYS A 132 9.81 -17.85 -7.32
C LYS A 132 11.29 -17.77 -6.91
N ALA A 133 11.71 -16.62 -6.42
CA ALA A 133 13.05 -16.44 -5.90
C ALA A 133 13.34 -17.41 -4.75
N THR A 134 14.57 -17.95 -4.68
CA THR A 134 14.96 -18.96 -3.69
C THR A 134 14.86 -18.46 -2.24
N HIS A 135 15.15 -17.19 -2.01
CA HIS A 135 15.07 -16.55 -0.69
C HIS A 135 13.64 -16.18 -0.25
N ARG A 136 12.65 -16.30 -1.15
CA ARG A 136 11.27 -15.91 -0.87
C ARG A 136 10.45 -17.15 -0.53
N ASN A 137 9.79 -17.16 0.63
CA ASN A 137 8.82 -18.20 0.95
C ASN A 137 7.54 -18.02 0.13
N TRP A 138 6.62 -19.00 0.19
CA TRP A 138 5.40 -18.98 -0.62
C TRP A 138 4.41 -17.89 -0.20
N THR A 139 4.30 -17.57 1.08
CA THR A 139 3.47 -16.47 1.58
C THR A 139 3.95 -15.12 1.05
N ASP A 140 5.24 -14.85 1.11
CA ASP A 140 5.85 -13.64 0.56
C ASP A 140 5.73 -13.61 -0.98
N HIS A 141 5.76 -14.78 -1.63
CA HIS A 141 5.57 -14.87 -3.08
C HIS A 141 4.12 -14.57 -3.49
N PHE A 142 3.13 -15.03 -2.71
CA PHE A 142 1.74 -14.61 -2.88
C PHE A 142 1.60 -13.09 -2.77
N LEU A 143 2.14 -12.48 -1.71
CA LEU A 143 2.11 -11.02 -1.54
C LEU A 143 2.75 -10.27 -2.71
N TYR A 144 3.85 -10.80 -3.25
CA TYR A 144 4.51 -10.26 -4.44
C TYR A 144 3.62 -10.33 -5.70
N LEU A 145 2.99 -11.47 -5.95
CA LEU A 145 2.10 -11.63 -7.12
C LEU A 145 0.85 -10.75 -7.01
N THR A 146 0.29 -10.59 -5.81
CA THR A 146 -0.80 -9.64 -5.55
C THR A 146 -0.36 -8.20 -5.83
N ALA A 147 0.82 -7.81 -5.35
CA ALA A 147 1.35 -6.47 -5.60
C ALA A 147 1.58 -6.18 -7.11
N ILE A 148 2.03 -7.17 -7.88
CA ILE A 148 2.13 -7.07 -9.35
C ILE A 148 0.74 -6.85 -9.97
N SER A 149 -0.22 -7.68 -9.56
CA SER A 149 -1.59 -7.64 -10.07
C SER A 149 -2.22 -6.27 -9.82
N ASP A 150 -2.09 -5.73 -8.61
CA ASP A 150 -2.57 -4.41 -8.23
C ASP A 150 -1.90 -3.29 -9.03
N ALA A 151 -0.58 -3.36 -9.23
CA ALA A 151 0.18 -2.39 -10.03
C ALA A 151 -0.20 -2.39 -11.52
N CYS A 152 -0.81 -3.49 -12.01
CA CYS A 152 -1.25 -3.66 -13.39
C CYS A 152 -2.77 -3.47 -13.60
N GLY A 153 -3.57 -3.30 -12.53
CA GLY A 153 -5.02 -3.05 -12.62
C GLY A 153 -5.94 -4.11 -12.00
N GLY A 154 -5.39 -5.10 -11.28
CA GLY A 154 -6.14 -6.00 -10.38
C GLY A 154 -6.77 -7.21 -11.05
N THR A 155 -5.97 -8.20 -11.43
CA THR A 155 -6.39 -9.50 -12.01
C THR A 155 -6.09 -10.66 -11.05
N ASN A 156 -7.04 -10.94 -10.15
CA ASN A 156 -6.88 -11.92 -9.07
C ASN A 156 -6.76 -13.37 -9.54
N ASN A 157 -7.43 -13.74 -10.63
CA ASN A 157 -7.34 -15.06 -11.23
C ASN A 157 -5.92 -15.37 -11.74
N LEU A 158 -5.22 -14.36 -12.28
CA LEU A 158 -3.84 -14.52 -12.72
C LEU A 158 -2.89 -14.77 -11.55
N VAL A 159 -3.19 -14.28 -10.35
CA VAL A 159 -2.36 -14.56 -9.17
C VAL A 159 -2.40 -16.05 -8.83
N LEU A 160 -3.59 -16.66 -8.85
CA LEU A 160 -3.77 -18.10 -8.64
C LEU A 160 -3.10 -18.92 -9.74
N ASP A 161 -3.30 -18.55 -10.99
CA ASP A 161 -2.69 -19.22 -12.15
C ASP A 161 -1.16 -19.21 -12.03
N ASN A 162 -0.58 -18.02 -11.79
CA ASN A 162 0.87 -17.86 -11.73
C ASN A 162 1.49 -18.63 -10.55
N ILE A 163 0.88 -18.63 -9.37
CA ILE A 163 1.46 -19.30 -8.20
C ILE A 163 1.56 -20.82 -8.40
N VAL A 164 0.60 -21.41 -9.11
CA VAL A 164 0.57 -22.85 -9.40
C VAL A 164 1.46 -23.14 -10.59
N HIS A 165 1.35 -22.38 -11.68
CA HIS A 165 2.03 -22.73 -12.92
C HIS A 165 3.54 -22.49 -12.91
N TYR A 166 4.04 -21.57 -12.09
CA TYR A 166 5.48 -21.28 -12.02
C TYR A 166 6.15 -21.82 -10.76
N ALA A 167 5.46 -22.68 -10.02
CA ALA A 167 6.05 -23.51 -8.98
C ALA A 167 7.02 -24.54 -9.57
N ASP A 168 8.00 -24.95 -8.76
CA ASP A 168 8.87 -26.07 -9.13
C ASP A 168 8.03 -27.34 -9.35
N PRO A 169 8.49 -28.29 -10.19
CA PRO A 169 7.64 -29.42 -10.61
C PRO A 169 7.02 -30.21 -9.45
N ARG A 170 7.75 -30.38 -8.34
CA ARG A 170 7.24 -31.11 -7.18
C ARG A 170 6.13 -30.31 -6.49
N MET A 171 6.41 -29.06 -6.17
CA MET A 171 5.43 -28.19 -5.51
C MET A 171 4.20 -27.94 -6.38
N ARG A 172 4.37 -27.78 -7.70
CA ARG A 172 3.29 -27.64 -8.66
C ARG A 172 2.32 -28.81 -8.59
N THR A 173 2.81 -30.04 -8.58
CA THR A 173 1.97 -31.23 -8.41
C THR A 173 1.23 -31.21 -7.08
N THR A 174 1.88 -30.80 -5.99
CA THR A 174 1.25 -30.72 -4.67
C THR A 174 0.18 -29.62 -4.60
N MET A 175 0.40 -28.47 -5.24
CA MET A 175 -0.60 -27.39 -5.30
C MET A 175 -1.78 -27.78 -6.18
N LEU A 176 -1.54 -28.41 -7.33
CA LEU A 176 -2.60 -28.87 -8.24
C LEU A 176 -3.53 -29.89 -7.57
N SER A 177 -3.03 -30.75 -6.67
CA SER A 177 -3.88 -31.72 -5.95
C SER A 177 -4.84 -31.06 -4.94
N LYS A 178 -4.58 -29.80 -4.56
CA LYS A 178 -5.43 -29.00 -3.65
C LYS A 178 -6.21 -27.91 -4.35
N LEU A 179 -5.92 -27.66 -5.63
CA LEU A 179 -6.60 -26.64 -6.42
C LEU A 179 -8.05 -27.04 -6.68
N ASN A 180 -8.97 -26.17 -6.30
CA ASN A 180 -10.38 -26.25 -6.61
C ASN A 180 -10.75 -25.21 -7.67
N THR A 181 -11.00 -25.68 -8.89
CA THR A 181 -11.32 -24.86 -10.06
C THR A 181 -12.73 -24.26 -10.03
N ASN A 182 -13.60 -24.71 -9.11
CA ASN A 182 -14.97 -24.20 -8.98
C ASN A 182 -15.08 -22.99 -8.05
N ARG A 183 -14.00 -22.64 -7.34
CA ARG A 183 -13.94 -21.49 -6.44
C ARG A 183 -13.71 -20.20 -7.20
N LEU A 184 -14.42 -19.14 -6.80
CA LEU A 184 -14.27 -17.78 -7.35
C LEU A 184 -13.45 -16.85 -6.45
N ASP A 185 -13.13 -17.28 -5.23
CA ASP A 185 -12.32 -16.55 -4.27
C ASP A 185 -10.81 -16.79 -4.50
N TYR A 186 -10.33 -16.45 -5.70
CA TYR A 186 -8.99 -16.79 -6.19
C TYR A 186 -7.85 -16.38 -5.24
N LEU A 187 -7.90 -15.18 -4.65
CA LEU A 187 -6.87 -14.73 -3.70
C LEU A 187 -6.86 -15.55 -2.42
N ARG A 188 -8.04 -15.89 -1.89
CA ARG A 188 -8.17 -16.67 -0.67
C ARG A 188 -7.64 -18.09 -0.87
N GLN A 189 -8.00 -18.70 -1.99
CA GLN A 189 -7.45 -20.00 -2.37
C GLN A 189 -5.93 -19.94 -2.60
N THR A 190 -5.42 -18.86 -3.20
CA THR A 190 -3.98 -18.68 -3.37
C THR A 190 -3.25 -18.60 -2.03
N GLU A 191 -3.79 -17.84 -1.08
CA GLU A 191 -3.26 -17.73 0.28
C GLU A 191 -3.20 -19.10 0.97
N GLU A 192 -4.27 -19.90 0.88
CA GLU A 192 -4.32 -21.26 1.43
C GLU A 192 -3.26 -22.18 0.80
N LEU A 193 -3.07 -22.12 -0.52
CA LEU A 193 -2.02 -22.88 -1.22
C LEU A 193 -0.62 -22.44 -0.78
N ALA A 194 -0.41 -21.13 -0.62
CA ALA A 194 0.86 -20.57 -0.18
C ALA A 194 1.21 -20.97 1.26
N GLN A 195 0.23 -21.00 2.16
CA GLN A 195 0.39 -21.46 3.55
C GLN A 195 0.67 -22.97 3.63
N PHE A 196 0.05 -23.75 2.74
CA PHE A 196 0.29 -25.19 2.69
C PHE A 196 1.70 -25.55 2.18
N ALA A 197 2.27 -24.74 1.30
CA ALA A 197 3.56 -24.97 0.64
C ALA A 197 4.81 -24.70 1.53
N HIS A 198 4.67 -24.78 2.85
CA HIS A 198 5.69 -24.43 3.85
C HIS A 198 7.06 -25.10 3.66
#